data_AF-A0AAU4ZMF0-F1
#
_entry.id   AF-A0AAU4ZMF0-F1
#
_cell.length_a   1.000
_cell.length_b   1.000
_cell.length_c   1.000
_cell.angle_alpha   90.00
_cell.angle_beta   90.00
_cell.angle_gamma   90.00
#
_symmetry.space_group_name_H-M   'P 1'
#
loop_
_entity.id
_entity.type
_entity.pdbx_description
1 polymer ?
#
loop_
_entity_poly.entity_id
_entity_poly.type
_entity_poly.pdbx_seq_one_letter_code
_entity_poly.pdbx_strand_id
1 'polypeptide(L)'
;MRLFIGSNPSFCAVPPGWIPPYLPEAHRQNQVVLQVLVSAAFGYAGGGYHVVYGGVVGPWFIDPFRAAAKERAVPLSYVILRPNQHTTLERATGRTGDALTDPEPIRSMHDQFSDLGVYETNVLDSSNLTAKATTDSILERLARGAYLLDPEDSATDADNPIHDS
;
A
#
# COMPACT_ATOMS: atom_id res chain seq x y z
N MET A 1 -14.60 16.24 -11.09
CA MET A 1 -13.54 15.39 -10.52
C MET A 1 -14.22 14.28 -9.73
N ARG A 2 -14.05 13.01 -10.13
CA ARG A 2 -14.61 11.88 -9.39
C ARG A 2 -13.44 11.09 -8.79
N LEU A 3 -13.36 11.08 -7.47
CA LEU A 3 -12.31 10.41 -6.69
C LEU A 3 -12.85 9.08 -6.18
N PHE A 4 -12.19 7.98 -6.52
CA PHE A 4 -12.44 6.69 -5.88
C PHE A 4 -11.33 6.44 -4.85
N ILE A 5 -11.71 6.30 -3.58
CA ILE A 5 -10.80 5.86 -2.52
C ILE A 5 -11.11 4.39 -2.26
N GLY A 6 -10.28 3.51 -2.83
CA GLY A 6 -10.31 2.11 -2.46
C GLY A 6 -9.59 1.95 -1.14
N SER A 7 -10.27 2.19 -0.02
CA SER A 7 -9.77 1.66 1.26
C SER A 7 -9.79 0.14 1.14
N ASN A 8 -8.74 -0.52 1.66
CA ASN A 8 -8.74 -1.97 1.89
C ASN A 8 -10.15 -2.35 2.34
N PRO A 9 -10.94 -3.11 1.54
CA PRO A 9 -12.32 -3.38 1.92
C PRO A 9 -12.21 -4.02 3.28
N SER A 10 -12.83 -3.36 4.28
CA SER A 10 -13.04 -3.97 5.58
C SER A 10 -13.47 -5.39 5.28
N PHE A 11 -12.77 -6.38 5.85
CA PHE A 11 -12.90 -7.80 5.59
C PHE A 11 -14.31 -8.35 5.95
N CYS A 12 -15.37 -7.55 5.86
CA CYS A 12 -16.75 -7.81 6.28
C CYS A 12 -17.44 -8.94 5.53
N ALA A 13 -16.88 -9.43 4.43
CA ALA A 13 -17.31 -10.69 3.80
C ALA A 13 -16.18 -11.70 3.95
N VAL A 14 -15.97 -12.20 5.17
CA VAL A 14 -15.00 -13.27 5.48
C VAL A 14 -15.55 -14.59 4.94
N PRO A 15 -15.06 -15.14 3.81
CA PRO A 15 -15.43 -16.49 3.43
C PRO A 15 -14.88 -17.48 4.47
N PRO A 16 -15.49 -18.67 4.62
CA PRO A 16 -14.90 -19.74 5.42
C PRO A 16 -13.44 -20.01 4.98
N GLY A 17 -12.51 -20.05 5.93
CA GLY A 17 -11.09 -20.28 5.67
C GLY A 17 -10.22 -19.02 5.49
N TRP A 18 -10.73 -17.84 5.84
CA TRP A 18 -9.95 -16.61 5.83
C TRP A 18 -8.75 -16.64 6.78
N ILE A 19 -7.57 -16.29 6.26
CA ILE A 19 -6.33 -16.20 7.03
C ILE A 19 -6.02 -14.72 7.28
N PRO A 20 -5.67 -14.31 8.52
CA PRO A 20 -5.21 -12.95 8.79
C PRO A 20 -4.11 -12.51 7.81
N PRO A 21 -4.24 -11.34 7.16
CA PRO A 21 -3.43 -10.96 6.00
C PRO A 21 -1.95 -10.72 6.32
N TYR A 22 -1.60 -10.55 7.59
CA TYR A 22 -0.21 -10.39 8.04
C TYR A 22 0.52 -11.73 8.25
N LEU A 23 -0.19 -12.86 8.16
CA LEU A 23 0.42 -14.18 8.29
C LEU A 23 1.01 -14.65 6.95
N PRO A 24 2.15 -15.37 6.96
CA PRO A 24 2.76 -15.90 5.73
C PRO A 24 1.79 -16.77 4.91
N GLU A 25 0.94 -17.56 5.56
CA GLU A 25 -0.03 -18.45 4.93
C GLU A 25 -1.10 -17.69 4.14
N ALA A 26 -1.31 -16.41 4.46
CA ALA A 26 -2.22 -15.54 3.73
C ALA A 26 -1.65 -15.05 2.38
N HIS A 27 -0.38 -15.35 2.04
CA HIS A 27 0.26 -14.81 0.84
C HIS A 27 -0.57 -15.02 -0.45
N ARG A 28 -1.04 -16.25 -0.69
CA ARG A 28 -1.88 -16.55 -1.86
C ARG A 28 -3.23 -15.84 -1.79
N GLN A 29 -3.84 -15.76 -0.62
CA GLN A 29 -5.09 -15.03 -0.41
C GLN A 29 -4.90 -13.53 -0.72
N ASN A 30 -3.83 -12.93 -0.19
CA ASN A 30 -3.48 -11.53 -0.40
C ASN A 30 -3.23 -11.23 -1.88
N GLN A 31 -2.54 -12.11 -2.60
CA GLN A 31 -2.34 -11.98 -4.05
C GLN A 31 -3.66 -11.91 -4.81
N VAL A 32 -4.60 -12.81 -4.52
CA VAL A 32 -5.92 -12.83 -5.18
C VAL A 32 -6.72 -11.56 -4.86
N VAL A 33 -6.77 -11.17 -3.58
CA VAL A 33 -7.47 -9.95 -3.15
C VAL A 33 -6.86 -8.73 -3.83
N LEU A 34 -5.54 -8.63 -3.87
CA LEU A 34 -4.84 -7.53 -4.51
C LEU A 34 -5.11 -7.46 -6.02
N GLN A 35 -5.12 -8.58 -6.73
CA GLN A 35 -5.42 -8.61 -8.17
C GLN A 35 -6.84 -8.08 -8.48
N VAL A 36 -7.82 -8.42 -7.65
CA VAL A 36 -9.18 -7.87 -7.77
C VAL A 36 -9.19 -6.36 -7.53
N LEU A 37 -8.46 -5.89 -6.51
CA LEU A 37 -8.36 -4.47 -6.18
C LEU A 37 -7.66 -3.66 -7.28
N VAL A 38 -6.57 -4.20 -7.85
CA VAL A 38 -5.88 -3.64 -9.02
C VAL A 38 -6.85 -3.53 -10.19
N SER A 39 -7.54 -4.62 -10.52
CA SER A 39 -8.50 -4.64 -11.63
C SER A 39 -9.61 -3.58 -11.45
N ALA A 40 -10.14 -3.44 -10.24
CA ALA A 40 -11.13 -2.42 -9.93
C ALA A 40 -10.55 -1.00 -10.05
N ALA A 41 -9.37 -0.75 -9.45
CA ALA A 41 -8.70 0.54 -9.47
C ALA A 41 -8.44 1.01 -10.92
N PHE A 42 -7.87 0.16 -11.76
CA PHE A 42 -7.61 0.50 -13.15
C PHE A 42 -8.87 0.53 -14.02
N GLY A 43 -9.91 -0.24 -13.66
CA GLY A 43 -11.25 -0.11 -14.25
C GLY A 43 -11.84 1.28 -14.04
N TYR A 44 -11.75 1.83 -12.82
CA TYR A 44 -12.16 3.21 -12.53
C TYR A 44 -11.29 4.23 -13.27
N ALA A 45 -9.96 4.04 -13.29
CA ALA A 45 -9.04 4.93 -14.00
C ALA A 45 -9.36 5.00 -15.50
N GLY A 46 -9.64 3.85 -16.14
CA GLY A 46 -10.07 3.79 -17.53
C GLY A 46 -11.42 4.48 -17.79
N GLY A 47 -12.27 4.60 -16.77
CA GLY A 47 -13.50 5.39 -16.81
C GLY A 47 -13.31 6.89 -16.60
N GLY A 48 -12.07 7.39 -16.50
CA GLY A 48 -11.75 8.81 -16.30
C GLY A 48 -11.78 9.28 -14.85
N TYR A 49 -11.73 8.37 -13.88
CA TYR A 49 -11.67 8.70 -12.45
C TYR A 49 -10.22 8.87 -12.00
N HIS A 50 -10.01 9.78 -11.04
CA HIS A 50 -8.77 9.78 -10.27
C HIS A 50 -8.93 8.74 -9.16
N VAL A 51 -7.98 7.82 -9.06
CA VAL A 51 -8.08 6.67 -8.17
C VAL A 51 -6.96 6.74 -7.14
N VAL A 52 -7.34 6.65 -5.87
CA VAL A 52 -6.40 6.50 -4.76
C VAL A 52 -6.68 5.16 -4.11
N TYR A 53 -5.71 4.27 -4.14
CA TYR A 53 -5.76 3.03 -3.39
C TYR A 53 -5.12 3.24 -2.01
N GLY A 54 -5.87 2.93 -0.96
CA GLY A 54 -5.43 3.05 0.44
C GLY A 54 -5.36 1.67 1.08
N GLY A 55 -4.16 1.11 1.17
CA GLY A 55 -3.92 -0.21 1.76
C GLY A 55 -2.44 -0.49 1.96
N VAL A 56 -2.14 -1.63 2.57
CA VAL A 56 -0.77 -2.10 2.72
C VAL A 56 -0.33 -2.68 1.37
N VAL A 57 0.53 -1.95 0.67
CA VAL A 57 1.22 -2.43 -0.54
C VAL A 57 2.70 -2.23 -0.29
N GLY A 58 3.41 -3.31 -0.02
CA GLY A 58 4.88 -3.30 0.00
C GLY A 58 5.46 -3.48 -1.39
N PRO A 59 6.79 -3.37 -1.54
CA PRO A 59 7.51 -3.62 -2.79
C PRO A 59 7.14 -4.95 -3.45
N TRP A 60 6.93 -6.00 -2.65
CA TRP A 60 6.53 -7.34 -3.10
C TRP A 60 5.14 -7.43 -3.75
N PHE A 61 4.31 -6.37 -3.68
CA PHE A 61 2.98 -6.33 -4.25
C PHE A 61 2.76 -5.16 -5.23
N ILE A 62 3.80 -4.41 -5.59
CA ILE A 62 3.66 -3.25 -6.49
C ILE A 62 3.61 -3.64 -7.97
N ASP A 63 4.19 -4.77 -8.35
CA ASP A 63 4.30 -5.20 -9.74
C ASP A 63 2.95 -5.39 -10.45
N PRO A 64 1.91 -5.97 -9.81
CA PRO A 64 0.56 -6.00 -10.39
C PRO A 64 0.03 -4.60 -10.75
N PHE A 65 0.33 -3.57 -9.95
CA PHE A 65 -0.06 -2.19 -10.26
C PHE A 65 0.74 -1.65 -11.44
N ARG A 66 2.06 -1.89 -11.48
CA ARG A 66 2.91 -1.46 -12.60
C ARG A 66 2.46 -2.09 -13.92
N ALA A 67 2.19 -3.39 -13.91
CA ALA A 67 1.71 -4.12 -15.10
C ALA A 67 0.38 -3.54 -15.61
N ALA A 68 -0.58 -3.32 -14.72
CA ALA A 68 -1.88 -2.75 -15.09
C ALA A 68 -1.75 -1.28 -15.56
N ALA A 69 -0.89 -0.49 -14.92
CA ALA A 69 -0.59 0.88 -15.34
C ALA A 69 -0.02 0.94 -16.76
N LYS A 70 0.93 0.04 -17.06
CA LYS A 70 1.53 -0.09 -18.38
C LYS A 70 0.51 -0.52 -19.43
N GLU A 71 -0.28 -1.56 -19.16
CA GLU A 71 -1.32 -2.06 -20.09
C GLU A 71 -2.33 -0.96 -20.45
N ARG A 72 -2.70 -0.13 -19.47
CA ARG A 72 -3.73 0.91 -19.62
C ARG A 72 -3.17 2.28 -19.99
N ALA A 73 -1.85 2.42 -20.09
CA ALA A 73 -1.14 3.69 -20.27
C ALA A 73 -1.59 4.77 -19.25
N VAL A 74 -1.73 4.36 -17.98
CA VAL A 74 -2.16 5.25 -16.88
C VAL A 74 -0.93 5.56 -16.00
N PRO A 75 -0.67 6.83 -15.66
CA PRO A 75 0.41 7.16 -14.74
C PRO A 75 0.13 6.60 -13.34
N LEU A 76 1.15 5.98 -12.74
CA LEU A 76 1.07 5.38 -11.41
C LEU A 76 2.02 6.10 -10.46
N SER A 77 1.48 6.64 -9.36
CA SER A 77 2.27 7.20 -8.27
C SER A 77 2.20 6.29 -7.05
N TYR A 78 3.34 6.06 -6.40
CA TYR A 78 3.45 5.19 -5.24
C TYR A 78 4.10 5.93 -4.07
N VAL A 79 3.37 6.01 -2.96
CA VAL A 79 3.80 6.73 -1.76
C VAL A 79 3.65 5.82 -0.56
N ILE A 80 4.72 5.69 0.22
CA ILE A 80 4.74 4.89 1.44
C ILE A 80 4.73 5.84 2.63
N LEU A 81 3.73 5.73 3.49
CA LEU A 81 3.69 6.47 4.75
C LEU A 81 4.40 5.66 5.83
N ARG A 82 5.57 6.14 6.27
CA ARG A 82 6.37 5.47 7.29
C ARG A 82 6.56 6.37 8.51
N PRO A 83 5.59 6.41 9.46
CA PRO A 83 5.87 6.96 10.77
C PRO A 83 6.89 6.08 11.50
N ASN A 84 7.55 6.63 12.51
CA ASN A 84 8.37 5.83 13.41
C ASN A 84 7.51 4.79 14.16
N GLN A 85 8.15 3.75 14.69
CA GLN A 85 7.45 2.62 15.31
C GLN A 85 6.56 3.07 16.49
N HIS A 86 7.05 4.02 17.31
CA HIS A 86 6.31 4.53 18.46
C HIS A 86 4.99 5.18 18.02
N THR A 87 5.05 6.14 17.10
CA THR A 87 3.87 6.80 16.53
C THR A 87 2.95 5.82 15.80
N THR A 88 3.51 4.79 15.14
CA THR A 88 2.72 3.74 14.48
C THR A 88 1.90 2.94 15.51
N LEU A 89 2.53 2.51 16.60
CA LEU A 89 1.87 1.78 17.68
C LEU A 89 0.80 2.64 18.37
N GLU A 90 1.12 3.88 18.71
CA GLU A 90 0.16 4.81 19.33
C GLU A 90 -1.08 5.02 18.45
N ARG A 91 -0.87 5.30 17.15
CA ARG A 91 -1.98 5.53 16.21
C ARG A 91 -2.79 4.27 15.93
N ALA A 92 -2.16 3.10 15.89
CA ALA A 92 -2.84 1.85 15.61
C ALA A 92 -3.66 1.35 16.82
N THR A 93 -3.10 1.42 18.02
CA THR A 93 -3.79 1.04 19.27
C THR A 93 -4.92 2.00 19.65
N GLY A 94 -4.85 3.27 19.21
CA GLY A 94 -5.94 4.23 19.37
C GLY A 94 -7.14 4.03 18.42
N ARG A 95 -7.11 3.04 17.52
CA ARG A 95 -8.23 2.75 16.60
C ARG A 95 -9.32 1.95 17.28
N THR A 96 -10.56 2.17 16.86
CA THR A 96 -11.74 1.42 17.29
C THR A 96 -12.30 0.56 16.15
N GLY A 97 -13.03 -0.50 16.47
CA GLY A 97 -13.62 -1.45 15.50
C GLY A 97 -12.72 -2.64 15.19
N ASP A 98 -12.88 -3.24 14.00
CA ASP A 98 -12.14 -4.44 13.54
C ASP A 98 -10.68 -4.17 13.13
N ALA A 99 -10.07 -3.11 13.67
CA ALA A 99 -8.71 -2.72 13.35
C ALA A 99 -7.70 -3.64 14.07
N LEU A 100 -6.55 -3.90 13.42
CA LEU A 100 -5.42 -4.54 14.07
C LEU A 100 -4.87 -3.62 15.17
N THR A 101 -5.13 -3.97 16.42
CA THR A 101 -4.65 -3.25 17.61
C THR A 101 -3.55 -4.00 18.36
N ASP A 102 -3.28 -5.26 17.99
CA ASP A 102 -2.24 -6.09 18.60
C ASP A 102 -0.84 -5.55 18.31
N PRO A 103 -0.05 -5.16 19.34
CA PRO A 103 1.24 -4.51 19.15
C PRO A 103 2.30 -5.34 18.42
N GLU A 104 2.28 -6.67 18.56
CA GLU A 104 3.26 -7.57 17.95
C GLU A 104 3.14 -7.62 16.41
N PRO A 105 1.96 -7.96 15.83
CA PRO A 105 1.75 -7.84 14.39
C PRO A 105 2.04 -6.44 13.82
N ILE A 106 1.75 -5.38 14.59
CA ILE A 106 2.05 -4.00 14.17
C ILE A 106 3.56 -3.77 14.08
N ARG A 107 4.35 -4.24 15.05
CA ARG A 107 5.82 -4.16 15.00
C ARG A 107 6.38 -4.95 13.83
N SER A 108 5.98 -6.21 13.69
CA SER A 108 6.44 -7.05 12.58
C SER A 108 6.14 -6.42 11.21
N MET A 109 4.95 -5.84 11.05
CA MET A 109 4.60 -5.12 9.83
C MET A 109 5.40 -3.83 9.67
N HIS A 110 5.71 -3.09 10.74
CA HIS A 110 6.58 -1.91 10.68
C HIS A 110 8.00 -2.27 10.21
N ASP A 111 8.56 -3.37 10.75
CA ASP A 111 9.90 -3.86 10.40
C ASP A 111 10.00 -4.24 8.92
N GLN A 112 8.95 -4.84 8.34
CA GLN A 112 8.90 -5.15 6.90
C GLN A 112 8.97 -3.92 5.99
N PHE A 113 8.67 -2.72 6.51
CA PHE A 113 8.77 -1.45 5.78
C PHE A 113 9.99 -0.60 6.21
N SER A 114 10.89 -1.16 7.04
CA SER A 114 12.06 -0.45 7.54
C SER A 114 13.17 -0.30 6.49
N ASP A 115 13.29 -1.27 5.57
CA ASP A 115 14.20 -1.25 4.43
C ASP A 115 13.42 -1.58 3.16
N LEU A 116 13.27 -0.57 2.29
CA LEU A 116 12.51 -0.66 1.05
C LEU A 116 13.41 -0.55 -0.19
N GLY A 117 14.73 -0.56 0.00
CA GLY A 117 15.71 -0.45 -1.07
C GLY A 117 15.45 0.75 -2.00
N VAL A 118 15.21 0.48 -3.28
CA VAL A 118 14.95 1.51 -4.29
C VAL A 118 13.70 2.35 -4.00
N TYR A 119 12.76 1.83 -3.22
CA TYR A 119 11.52 2.52 -2.87
C TYR A 119 11.67 3.46 -1.67
N GLU A 120 12.86 3.61 -1.08
CA GLU A 120 13.14 4.62 -0.06
C GLU A 120 12.87 6.05 -0.57
N THR A 121 13.03 6.29 -1.87
CA THR A 121 12.64 7.57 -2.50
C THR A 121 11.14 7.82 -2.50
N ASN A 122 10.34 6.77 -2.31
CA ASN A 122 8.88 6.81 -2.26
C ASN A 122 8.33 6.96 -0.84
N VAL A 123 9.20 7.00 0.16
CA VAL A 123 8.81 7.11 1.56
C VAL A 123 8.55 8.58 1.94
N LEU A 124 7.47 8.78 2.69
CA LEU A 124 7.18 10.01 3.41
C LEU A 124 7.12 9.70 4.91
N ASP A 125 8.04 10.28 5.68
CA ASP A 125 7.95 10.28 7.13
C ASP A 125 6.76 11.13 7.57
N SER A 126 5.79 10.47 8.21
CA SER A 126 4.54 11.08 8.70
C SER A 126 4.44 11.09 10.23
N SER A 127 5.57 10.87 10.91
CA SER A 127 5.64 10.81 12.39
C SER A 127 5.07 12.07 13.03
N ASN A 128 5.52 13.24 12.55
CA ASN A 128 5.15 14.54 13.12
C ASN A 128 4.07 15.28 12.30
N LEU A 129 3.45 14.60 11.34
CA LEU A 129 2.44 15.18 10.46
C LEU A 129 1.03 14.80 10.91
N THR A 130 0.12 15.78 10.87
CA THR A 130 -1.32 15.54 10.96
C THR A 130 -1.84 14.95 9.66
N ALA A 131 -3.03 14.34 9.65
CA ALA A 131 -3.62 13.80 8.42
C ALA A 131 -3.71 14.84 7.29
N LYS A 132 -4.07 16.09 7.65
CA LYS A 132 -4.11 17.21 6.70
C LYS A 132 -2.71 17.56 6.19
N ALA A 133 -1.74 17.74 7.08
CA ALA A 133 -0.37 18.09 6.69
C ALA A 133 0.29 16.99 5.83
N THR A 134 0.01 15.72 6.14
CA THR A 134 0.43 14.58 5.31
C THR A 134 -0.18 14.67 3.92
N THR A 135 -1.49 14.92 3.82
CA THR A 135 -2.18 15.05 2.53
C THR A 135 -1.63 16.22 1.71
N ASP A 136 -1.45 17.38 2.33
CA ASP A 136 -0.91 18.58 1.66
C ASP A 136 0.51 18.30 1.12
N SER A 137 1.37 17.65 1.92
CA SER A 137 2.73 17.25 1.52
C SER A 137 2.73 16.26 0.35
N ILE A 138 1.84 15.26 0.36
CA ILE A 138 1.71 14.30 -0.74
C ILE A 138 1.29 15.02 -2.02
N LEU A 139 0.24 15.86 -1.96
CA LEU A 139 -0.27 16.57 -3.13
C LEU A 139 0.78 17.52 -3.73
N GLU A 140 1.53 18.24 -2.90
CA GLU A 140 2.61 19.12 -3.34
C GLU A 140 3.71 18.34 -4.08
N ARG A 141 4.10 17.18 -3.54
CA ARG A 141 5.14 16.32 -4.11
C ARG A 141 4.67 15.66 -5.41
N LEU A 142 3.43 15.15 -5.45
CA LEU A 142 2.82 14.60 -6.66
C LEU A 142 2.74 15.65 -7.78
N ALA A 143 2.39 16.90 -7.45
CA ALA A 143 2.34 18.00 -8.44
C ALA A 143 3.72 18.31 -9.06
N ARG A 144 4.80 17.99 -8.36
CA ARG A 144 6.18 18.10 -8.85
C ARG A 144 6.67 16.84 -9.59
N GLY A 145 5.82 15.84 -9.76
CA GLY A 145 6.17 14.56 -10.36
C GLY A 145 6.97 13.64 -9.43
N ALA A 146 7.13 13.99 -8.14
CA ALA A 146 7.71 13.08 -7.18
C ALA A 146 6.78 11.86 -6.99
N TYR A 147 7.37 10.70 -6.73
CA TYR A 147 6.66 9.44 -6.52
C TYR A 147 6.05 8.78 -7.76
N LEU A 148 6.23 9.36 -8.95
CA LEU A 148 5.87 8.69 -10.19
C LEU A 148 6.76 7.45 -10.37
N LEU A 149 6.12 6.30 -10.58
CA LEU A 149 6.82 5.08 -10.90
C LEU A 149 7.01 4.98 -12.41
N ASP A 150 8.24 4.73 -12.85
CA ASP A 150 8.49 4.39 -14.23
C ASP A 150 7.94 2.98 -14.51
N PRO A 151 7.03 2.79 -15.48
CA PRO A 151 6.54 1.47 -15.85
C PRO A 151 7.64 0.51 -16.37
N GLU A 152 8.84 1.00 -16.65
CA GLU A 152 10.01 0.20 -17.07
C GLU A 152 10.96 -0.18 -15.93
N ASP A 153 10.93 0.53 -14.80
CA ASP A 153 11.70 0.18 -13.60
C ASP A 153 11.02 -0.97 -12.85
N SER A 154 11.11 -2.18 -13.38
CA SER A 154 10.91 -3.39 -12.58
C SER A 154 12.17 -3.60 -11.75
N ALA A 155 12.16 -3.12 -10.51
CA ALA A 155 13.11 -3.58 -9.51
C ALA A 155 12.98 -5.10 -9.44
N THR A 156 13.95 -5.81 -10.00
CA THR A 156 13.92 -7.26 -10.08
C THR A 156 14.25 -7.79 -8.69
N ASP A 157 13.26 -7.86 -7.80
CA ASP A 157 13.37 -8.46 -6.46
C ASP A 157 13.33 -10.00 -6.56
N ALA A 158 14.16 -10.57 -7.43
CA ALA A 158 14.35 -12.02 -7.50
C ALA A 158 15.15 -12.58 -6.30
N ASP A 159 15.56 -11.73 -5.34
CA ASP A 159 16.51 -12.11 -4.29
C ASP A 159 16.15 -11.59 -2.88
N ASN A 160 14.89 -11.24 -2.61
CA ASN A 160 14.46 -10.86 -1.27
C ASN A 160 14.09 -12.13 -0.44
N PRO A 161 14.89 -12.52 0.58
CA PRO A 161 14.78 -13.81 1.25
C PRO A 161 13.59 -13.94 2.22
N ILE A 162 12.66 -12.98 2.25
CA ILE A 162 11.58 -12.93 3.25
C ILE A 162 10.47 -13.98 2.97
N HIS A 163 10.54 -14.74 1.88
CA HIS A 163 9.44 -15.63 1.46
C HIS A 163 9.73 -17.13 1.42
N ASP A 164 10.88 -17.60 1.92
CA ASP A 164 11.12 -19.03 2.12
C ASP A 164 11.35 -19.35 3.60
N SER A 165 10.28 -19.44 4.39
CA SER A 165 10.19 -20.24 5.64
C SER A 165 8.75 -20.36 6.12
#